data_AF-A0A9D4S5A5-F1
#
_entry.id   AF-A0A9D4S5A5-F1
#
_cell.length_a   1.000
_cell.length_b   1.000
_cell.length_c   1.000
_cell.angle_alpha   90.00
_cell.angle_beta   90.00
_cell.angle_gamma   90.00
#
_symmetry.space_group_name_H-M   'P 1'
#
loop_
_entity.id
_entity.type
_entity.pdbx_description
1 polymer ?
#
loop_
_entity_poly.entity_id
_entity_poly.type
_entity_poly.pdbx_seq_one_letter_code
_entity_poly.pdbx_strand_id
1 'polypeptide(L)' 'MSVNIFATSDNNPKFTTDVGCQKIGCIGVPLAGSGTKRLGKVRMIFGDTEITVECQQEHHTLAN' A
#
# COMPACT_ATOMS: atom_id res chain seq x y z
N MET A 1 -1.08 -10.29 -3.09
CA MET A 1 -1.71 -8.97 -3.30
C MET A 1 -0.63 -8.00 -3.76
N SER A 2 -0.93 -7.00 -4.58
CA SER A 2 0.03 -5.95 -4.93
C SER A 2 -0.53 -4.57 -4.57
N VAL A 3 0.32 -3.72 -4.00
CA VAL A 3 0.01 -2.33 -3.68
C VAL A 3 0.79 -1.46 -4.66
N ASN A 4 0.07 -0.69 -5.47
CA ASN A 4 0.67 0.26 -6.41
C ASN A 4 0.73 1.64 -5.77
N ILE A 5 1.84 2.34 -5.95
CA ILE A 5 2.06 3.68 -5.38
C ILE A 5 2.13 4.66 -6.54
N PHE A 6 1.36 5.73 -6.43
CA PHE A 6 1.29 6.81 -7.41
C PHE A 6 1.62 8.14 -6.74
N ALA A 7 2.25 9.04 -7.49
CA ALA A 7 2.55 10.39 -7.07
C ALA A 7 2.06 11.39 -8.12
N THR A 8 1.69 12.58 -7.67
CA THR A 8 1.21 13.68 -8.51
C THR A 8 1.52 15.00 -7.80
N SER A 9 1.68 16.07 -8.58
CA SER A 9 1.77 17.44 -8.08
C SER A 9 0.41 18.12 -7.93
N ASP A 10 -0.69 17.45 -8.32
CA ASP A 10 -2.04 17.92 -8.05
C ASP A 10 -2.30 17.88 -6.54
N ASN A 11 -2.82 18.97 -5.99
CA ASN A 11 -3.15 19.07 -4.56
C ASN A 11 -4.43 18.31 -4.20
N ASN A 12 -5.24 17.89 -5.18
CA ASN A 12 -6.50 17.19 -4.97
C ASN A 12 -6.73 16.05 -5.97
N PRO A 13 -5.86 15.03 -6.01
CA PRO A 13 -6.01 13.91 -6.93
C PRO A 13 -7.17 13.01 -6.50
N LYS A 14 -7.95 12.52 -7.47
CA LYS A 14 -9.11 11.65 -7.21
C LYS A 14 -8.89 10.23 -7.73
N PHE A 15 -8.23 10.11 -8.88
CA PHE A 15 -8.01 8.84 -9.55
C PHE A 15 -6.54 8.70 -9.95
N THR A 16 -6.09 7.45 -10.04
CA THR A 16 -4.74 7.12 -10.54
C THR A 16 -4.60 7.32 -12.05
N THR A 17 -5.71 7.60 -12.74
CA THR A 17 -5.77 7.93 -14.17
C THR A 17 -5.78 9.44 -14.42
N ASP A 18 -5.83 10.26 -13.37
CA ASP A 18 -5.80 11.71 -13.50
C ASP A 18 -4.48 12.16 -14.15
N VAL A 19 -4.55 13.22 -14.96
CA VAL A 19 -3.38 13.74 -15.68
C VAL A 19 -2.32 14.18 -14.68
N GLY A 20 -1.07 13.73 -14.89
CA GLY A 20 0.05 14.01 -13.99
C GLY A 20 0.22 13.01 -12.83
N CYS A 21 -0.70 12.06 -12.68
CA CYS A 21 -0.53 10.95 -11.74
C CYS A 21 0.40 9.89 -12.33
N GLN A 22 1.56 9.69 -11.72
CA GLN A 22 2.58 8.75 -12.19
C GLN A 22 2.76 7.62 -11.18
N LYS A 23 2.79 6.39 -11.67
CA LYS A 23 3.17 5.23 -10.86
C LYS A 23 4.65 5.30 -10.54
N ILE A 24 4.98 5.36 -9.25
CA ILE A 24 6.37 5.41 -8.77
C ILE A 24 6.84 4.07 -8.20
N GLY A 25 5.93 3.15 -7.92
CA GLY A 25 6.30 1.86 -7.35
C GLY A 25 5.18 0.82 -7.29
N CYS A 26 5.59 -0.41 -6.99
CA CYS A 26 4.70 -1.54 -6.76
C CYS A 26 5.31 -2.43 -5.69
N ILE A 27 4.50 -2.84 -4.73
CA ILE A 27 4.91 -3.75 -3.65
C ILE A 27 4.07 -5.01 -3.77
N GLY A 28 4.75 -6.13 -4.03
CA GLY A 28 4.15 -7.45 -3.92
C GLY A 28 4.07 -7.86 -2.46
N VAL A 29 2.86 -8.02 -1.93
CA VAL A 29 2.62 -8.55 -0.59
C VAL A 29 2.19 -10.01 -0.72
N PRO A 30 3.08 -10.97 -0.40
CA PRO A 30 2.69 -12.37 -0.30
C PRO A 30 1.85 -12.54 0.96
N LEU A 31 0.55 -12.77 0.78
CA LEU A 31 -0.34 -13.14 1.88
C LEU A 31 -0.52 -14.66 1.83
N ALA A 32 -0.18 -15.37 2.90
CA ALA A 32 -0.41 -16.81 3.01
C ALA A 32 -1.92 -17.13 3.19
N GLY A 33 -2.36 -18.32 2.77
CA GLY A 33 -3.75 -18.81 2.92
C GLY A 33 -4.67 -18.54 1.71
N SER A 34 -5.96 -18.87 1.84
CA SER A 34 -7.06 -18.63 0.87
C SER A 34 -8.21 -17.83 1.53
N GLY A 35 -8.98 -17.03 0.77
CA GLY A 35 -10.14 -16.27 1.29
C GLY A 35 -10.02 -14.73 1.24
N THR A 36 -11.17 -14.03 1.36
CA THR A 36 -11.36 -12.59 1.08
C THR A 36 -11.26 -11.67 2.31
N LYS A 37 -11.24 -12.19 3.54
CA LYS A 37 -11.17 -11.40 4.79
C LYS A 37 -9.74 -11.34 5.35
N ARG A 38 -8.81 -10.75 4.60
CA ARG A 38 -7.42 -10.56 5.09
C ARG A 38 -7.23 -9.11 5.53
N LEU A 39 -6.67 -8.94 6.72
CA LEU A 39 -6.22 -7.63 7.21
C LEU A 39 -4.71 -7.55 6.94
N GLY A 40 -4.32 -6.55 6.16
CA GLY A 40 -2.93 -6.22 5.89
C GLY A 40 -2.69 -4.79 6.32
N LYS A 41 -1.67 -4.57 7.15
CA LYS A 41 -1.21 -3.24 7.52
C LYS A 41 -0.10 -2.83 6.56
N VAL A 42 -0.26 -1.68 5.93
CA VAL A 42 0.77 -1.07 5.08
C VAL A 42 1.27 0.18 5.78
N ARG A 43 2.59 0.29 5.94
CA ARG A 43 3.26 1.46 6.51
C ARG A 43 4.24 2.01 5.48
N MET A 44 4.08 3.28 5.12
CA MET A 44 5.01 4.02 4.27
C MET A 44 5.71 5.07 5.12
N ILE A 45 7.03 5.08 5.08
CA ILE A 45 7.92 5.97 5.84
C ILE A 45 8.68 6.81 4.82
N PHE A 46 8.50 8.12 4.90
CA PHE A 46 9.24 9.09 4.08
C PHE A 46 10.42 9.61 4.92
N GLY A 47 11.64 9.28 4.49
CA GLY A 47 12.86 9.92 4.97
C GLY A 47 13.23 11.14 4.11
N ASP A 48 14.42 11.71 4.34
CA ASP A 48 14.86 12.92 3.63
C ASP A 48 15.00 12.70 2.12
N THR A 49 15.54 11.56 1.70
CA THR A 49 15.73 11.20 0.28
C THR A 49 15.15 9.84 -0.10
N GLU A 50 14.58 9.11 0.86
CA GLU A 50 14.20 7.71 0.69
C GLU A 50 12.76 7.46 1.11
N ILE A 51 12.08 6.56 0.40
CA ILE A 51 10.76 6.05 0.79
C ILE A 51 10.91 4.58 1.14
N THR A 52 10.65 4.24 2.40
CA THR A 52 10.59 2.86 2.87
C THR A 52 9.14 2.43 2.98
N VAL A 53 8.80 1.24 2.48
CA VAL A 53 7.44 0.72 2.59
C VAL A 53 7.48 -0.68 3.15
N GLU A 54 6.68 -0.89 4.20
CA GLU A 54 6.58 -2.14 4.92
C GLU A 54 5.14 -2.63 4.88
N CYS A 55 4.98 -3.95 4.78
CA CYS A 55 3.67 -4.57 4.91
C CYS A 55 3.73 -5.71 5.92
N GLN A 56 2.76 -5.74 6.83
CA GLN A 56 2.62 -6.76 7.86
C GLN A 56 1.21 -7.35 7.79
N GLN A 57 1.12 -8.67 7.89
CA GLN A 57 -0.15 -9.36 8.06
C GLN A 57 -0.61 -9.19 9.50
N GLU A 58 -1.84 -8.75 9.71
CA GLU A 58 -2.42 -8.71 11.05
C GLU A 58 -3.15 -10.01 11.36
N HIS A 59 -2.83 -10.61 12.51
CA HIS A 59 -3.50 -11.82 13.00
C HIS A 59 -4.33 -11.44 14.22
N HIS A 60 -5.63 -11.20 14.02
CA HIS A 60 -6.55 -11.02 15.14
C HIS A 60 -6.89 -12.39 15.73
N THR A 61 -6.35 -12.69 16.90
CA THR A 61 -6.87 -13.77 17.75
C THR A 61 -8.19 -13.26 18.32
N LEU A 62 -9.32 -13.83 17.88
CA LEU A 62 -10.59 -13.62 18.57
C LEU A 62 -10.45 -14.28 19.95
N ALA A 63 -10.41 -13.47 21.00
CA ALA A 63 -10.52 -13.96 22.37
C ALA A 63 -11.95 -14.52 22.55
N ASN A 64 -12.03 -15.80 22.87
CA ASN A 64 -13.25 -16.48 23.28
C ASN A 64 -13.68 -16.05 24.69
#